data_AF-A0A0Q6LMD9-F1
#
_entry.id   AF-A0A0Q6LMD9-F1
#
_cell.length_a   1.000
_cell.length_b   1.000
_cell.length_c   1.000
_cell.angle_alpha   90.00
_cell.angle_beta   90.00
_cell.angle_gamma   90.00
#
_symmetry.space_group_name_H-M   'P 1'
#
loop_
_entity.id
_entity.type
_entity.pdbx_description
1 polymer ?
#
loop_
_entity_poly.entity_id
_entity_poly.type
_entity_poly.pdbx_seq_one_letter_code
_entity_poly.pdbx_strand_id
1 'polypeptide(L)'
;MRSLPTFGRIGALAGIALSCALPAWPASAFDKARWDALNEAVQQTSQACLHQMHHDTDEFSACVDARLLRAEGKPVEQLGAAYLGLVGCVSAARIATLHSDVCARGYLARVDALRKPLKLSHEALCPTVAGDCRSRLAQIEALRKGSKPKP
;
A
#
# COMPACT_ATOMS: atom_id res chain seq x y z
N MET A 1 -25.31 -81.60 -22.60
CA MET A 1 -25.56 -80.41 -23.45
C MET A 1 -26.17 -79.32 -22.60
N ARG A 2 -25.78 -78.07 -22.84
CA ARG A 2 -25.71 -76.95 -21.89
C ARG A 2 -27.07 -76.41 -21.43
N SER A 3 -27.12 -76.05 -20.15
CA SER A 3 -28.15 -75.26 -19.48
C SER A 3 -28.14 -73.78 -19.92
N LEU A 4 -29.31 -73.21 -20.15
CA LEU A 4 -29.64 -71.79 -19.91
C LEU A 4 -29.93 -71.64 -18.40
N PRO A 5 -29.74 -70.47 -17.73
CA PRO A 5 -30.38 -69.21 -18.12
C PRO A 5 -29.63 -67.91 -17.70
N THR A 6 -30.29 -66.77 -17.97
CA THR A 6 -30.48 -65.63 -17.05
C THR A 6 -29.92 -64.27 -17.51
N PHE A 7 -30.88 -63.38 -17.74
CA PHE A 7 -30.85 -61.92 -17.78
C PHE A 7 -29.72 -61.24 -16.99
N GLY A 8 -28.92 -60.43 -17.69
CA GLY A 8 -27.99 -59.45 -17.12
C GLY A 8 -28.45 -58.03 -17.46
N ARG A 9 -28.62 -57.22 -16.41
CA ARG A 9 -29.38 -55.96 -16.38
C ARG A 9 -28.63 -54.80 -17.05
N ILE A 10 -29.40 -53.95 -17.72
CA ILE A 10 -29.03 -52.59 -18.12
C ILE A 10 -28.78 -51.79 -16.84
N GLY A 11 -27.53 -51.37 -16.63
CA GLY A 11 -27.13 -50.46 -15.55
C GLY A 11 -26.69 -49.13 -16.16
N ALA A 12 -27.59 -48.15 -16.13
CA ALA A 12 -27.33 -46.79 -16.55
C ALA A 12 -26.78 -45.95 -15.38
N LEU A 13 -25.95 -44.96 -15.72
CA LEU A 13 -25.72 -43.69 -15.03
C LEU A 13 -24.99 -43.70 -13.68
N ALA A 14 -23.80 -43.09 -13.66
CA ALA A 14 -23.52 -41.89 -12.84
C ALA A 14 -22.05 -41.49 -13.01
N GLY A 15 -21.74 -40.72 -14.07
CA GLY A 15 -20.47 -40.01 -14.15
C GLY A 15 -20.49 -38.86 -13.15
N ILE A 16 -19.82 -39.03 -12.02
CA ILE A 16 -19.61 -37.97 -11.03
C ILE A 16 -18.60 -36.98 -11.63
N ALA A 17 -19.11 -35.85 -12.11
CA ALA A 17 -18.30 -34.69 -12.45
C ALA A 17 -17.70 -34.14 -11.15
N LEU A 18 -16.46 -34.54 -10.86
CA LEU A 18 -15.67 -34.06 -9.75
C LEU A 18 -15.19 -32.63 -10.09
N SER A 19 -16.09 -31.66 -9.94
CA SER A 19 -15.74 -30.25 -9.95
C SER A 19 -14.84 -29.97 -8.75
N CYS A 20 -13.54 -29.97 -8.97
CA CYS A 20 -12.55 -29.43 -8.04
C CYS A 20 -12.86 -27.94 -7.83
N ALA A 21 -13.72 -27.65 -6.86
CA ALA A 21 -13.83 -26.34 -6.26
C ALA A 21 -12.51 -26.05 -5.55
N LEU A 22 -11.57 -25.46 -6.29
CA LEU A 22 -10.43 -24.78 -5.69
C LEU A 22 -11.01 -23.77 -4.70
N PRO A 23 -10.68 -23.84 -3.40
CA PRO A 23 -11.02 -22.76 -2.49
C PRO A 23 -10.31 -21.52 -3.04
N ALA A 24 -11.09 -20.57 -3.55
CA ALA A 24 -10.59 -19.24 -3.84
C ALA A 24 -10.10 -18.70 -2.50
N TRP A 25 -8.79 -18.78 -2.25
CA TRP A 25 -8.19 -18.10 -1.11
C TRP A 25 -8.66 -16.65 -1.19
N PRO A 26 -9.35 -16.14 -0.16
CA PRO A 26 -9.72 -14.74 -0.17
C PRO A 26 -8.41 -13.98 -0.30
N ALA A 27 -8.30 -13.16 -1.34
CA ALA A 27 -7.29 -12.12 -1.37
C ALA A 27 -7.46 -11.38 -0.04
N SER A 28 -6.56 -11.62 0.91
CA SER A 28 -6.72 -11.18 2.28
C SER A 28 -6.78 -9.66 2.26
N ALA A 29 -8.01 -9.13 2.36
CA ALA A 29 -8.28 -7.72 2.46
C ALA A 29 -7.39 -7.15 3.56
N PHE A 30 -6.87 -5.94 3.36
CA PHE A 30 -6.09 -5.27 4.38
C PHE A 30 -6.96 -5.12 5.64
N ASP A 31 -6.65 -5.91 6.67
CA ASP A 31 -7.53 -6.06 7.83
C ASP A 31 -7.40 -4.87 8.78
N LYS A 32 -8.29 -4.82 9.77
CA LYS A 32 -8.34 -3.74 10.75
C LYS A 32 -7.02 -3.59 11.51
N ALA A 33 -6.37 -4.69 11.92
CA ALA A 33 -5.13 -4.61 12.69
C ALA A 33 -3.99 -3.99 11.87
N ARG A 34 -3.91 -4.33 10.58
CA ARG A 34 -2.96 -3.69 9.65
C ARG A 34 -3.31 -2.22 9.41
N TRP A 35 -4.59 -1.85 9.32
CA TRP A 35 -4.97 -0.43 9.26
C TRP A 35 -4.60 0.32 10.53
N ASP A 36 -4.80 -0.27 11.70
CA ASP A 36 -4.44 0.33 12.98
C ASP A 36 -2.92 0.56 13.06
N ALA A 37 -2.11 -0.45 12.71
CA ALA A 37 -0.64 -0.33 12.68
C ALA A 37 -0.14 0.72 11.67
N LEU A 38 -0.76 0.79 10.49
CA LEU A 38 -0.43 1.80 9.49
C LEU A 38 -0.71 3.21 10.01
N ASN A 39 -1.90 3.43 10.56
CA ASN A 39 -2.30 4.73 11.10
C ASN A 39 -1.44 5.12 12.29
N GLU A 40 -1.13 4.17 13.18
CA GLU A 40 -0.23 4.42 14.31
C GLU A 40 1.16 4.84 13.83
N ALA A 41 1.75 4.13 12.85
CA ALA A 41 3.04 4.48 12.29
C ALA A 41 3.04 5.88 11.63
N VAL A 42 1.96 6.24 10.92
CA VAL A 42 1.77 7.59 10.39
C VAL A 42 1.75 8.62 11.53
N GLN A 43 0.95 8.41 12.57
CA GLN A 43 0.82 9.35 13.69
C GLN A 43 2.12 9.50 14.48
N GLN A 44 2.80 8.40 14.78
CA GLN A 44 4.08 8.43 15.48
C GLN A 44 5.16 9.15 14.67
N THR A 45 5.21 8.92 13.35
CA THR A 45 6.16 9.60 12.47
C THR A 45 5.80 11.09 12.37
N SER A 46 4.51 11.43 12.34
CA SER A 46 3.99 12.79 12.30
C SER A 46 4.43 13.59 13.51
N GLN A 47 4.16 13.08 14.70
CA GLN A 47 4.52 13.71 15.97
C GLN A 47 6.04 13.91 16.11
N ALA A 48 6.83 12.95 15.61
CA ALA A 48 8.28 13.03 15.77
C ALA A 48 9.01 13.84 14.70
N CYS A 49 8.47 13.92 13.47
CA CYS A 49 9.24 14.49 12.36
C CYS A 49 8.66 15.78 11.78
N LEU A 50 7.35 16.05 11.88
CA LEU A 50 6.78 17.21 11.19
C LEU A 50 7.35 18.56 11.66
N HIS A 51 7.75 18.68 12.92
CA HIS A 51 8.36 19.92 13.43
C HIS A 51 9.68 20.26 12.70
N GLN A 52 10.41 19.25 12.20
CA GLN A 52 11.65 19.44 11.46
C GLN A 52 11.43 20.09 10.09
N MET A 53 10.21 20.00 9.54
CA MET A 53 9.87 20.62 8.26
C MET A 53 9.97 22.15 8.29
N HIS A 54 9.94 22.77 9.47
CA HIS A 54 10.15 24.21 9.64
C HIS A 54 11.62 24.63 9.48
N HIS A 55 12.56 23.71 9.63
CA HIS A 55 13.99 23.96 9.55
C HIS A 55 14.53 23.65 8.16
N ASP A 56 14.36 22.41 7.71
CA ASP A 56 14.78 21.94 6.38
C ASP A 56 14.01 20.67 6.00
N THR A 57 13.75 20.50 4.70
CA THR A 57 13.23 19.24 4.14
C THR A 57 14.23 18.09 4.35
N ASP A 58 15.54 18.38 4.41
CA ASP A 58 16.57 17.38 4.64
C ASP A 58 16.53 16.82 6.08
N GLU A 59 16.32 17.67 7.10
CA GLU A 59 16.15 17.23 8.50
C GLU A 59 14.88 16.42 8.70
N PHE A 60 13.77 16.85 8.08
CA PHE A 60 12.54 16.06 8.04
C PHE A 60 12.78 14.68 7.42
N SER A 61 13.46 14.63 6.28
CA SER A 61 13.75 13.38 5.57
C SER A 61 14.65 12.46 6.40
N ALA A 62 15.68 12.99 7.04
CA ALA A 62 16.55 12.22 7.94
C ALA A 62 15.76 11.63 9.13
N CYS A 63 14.84 12.41 9.71
CA CYS A 63 13.97 11.91 10.78
C CYS A 63 13.08 10.76 10.31
N VAL A 64 12.43 10.91 9.15
CA VAL A 64 11.57 9.85 8.59
C VAL A 64 12.40 8.61 8.21
N ASP A 65 13.61 8.78 7.69
CA ASP A 65 14.51 7.66 7.37
C ASP A 65 14.93 6.89 8.63
N ALA A 66 15.19 7.59 9.73
CA ALA A 66 15.42 6.95 11.02
C ALA A 66 14.19 6.15 11.50
N ARG A 67 12.96 6.63 11.22
CA ARG A 67 11.73 5.86 11.52
C ARG A 67 11.59 4.62 10.65
N LEU A 68 11.93 4.73 9.36
CA LEU A 68 11.91 3.59 8.43
C LEU A 68 12.88 2.48 8.85
N LEU A 69 14.08 2.85 9.29
CA LEU A 69 15.08 1.91 9.81
C LEU A 69 14.58 1.22 11.09
N ARG A 70 13.95 1.95 12.02
CA ARG A 70 13.36 1.36 13.24
C ARG A 70 12.20 0.41 12.97
N ALA A 71 11.54 0.56 11.83
CA ALA A 71 10.44 -0.30 11.39
C ALA A 71 10.91 -1.46 10.48
N GLU A 72 12.21 -1.75 10.41
CA GLU A 72 12.72 -2.86 9.61
C GLU A 72 12.04 -4.20 9.96
N GLY A 73 11.67 -4.97 8.94
CA GLY A 73 10.89 -6.20 9.07
C GLY A 73 9.39 -5.99 9.31
N LYS A 74 8.91 -4.74 9.41
CA LYS A 74 7.52 -4.37 9.65
C LYS A 74 6.95 -3.56 8.47
N PRO A 75 6.52 -4.22 7.39
CA PRO A 75 6.24 -3.56 6.12
C PRO A 75 5.06 -2.57 6.17
N VAL A 76 4.10 -2.79 7.07
CA VAL A 76 2.93 -1.92 7.23
C VAL A 76 3.32 -0.61 7.91
N GLU A 77 4.16 -0.70 8.94
CA GLU A 77 4.68 0.44 9.69
C GLU A 77 5.68 1.23 8.84
N GLN A 78 6.53 0.53 8.07
CA GLN A 78 7.37 1.18 7.05
C GLN A 78 6.53 1.92 6.02
N LEU A 79 5.42 1.34 5.56
CA LEU A 79 4.52 2.03 4.63
C LEU A 79 3.94 3.29 5.26
N GLY A 80 3.50 3.24 6.52
CA GLY A 80 2.99 4.42 7.24
C GLY A 80 4.02 5.54 7.34
N ALA A 81 5.25 5.22 7.77
CA ALA A 81 6.34 6.21 7.86
C ALA A 81 6.72 6.77 6.48
N ALA A 82 6.88 5.91 5.47
CA ALA A 82 7.23 6.33 4.10
C ALA A 82 6.14 7.20 3.48
N TYR A 83 4.86 6.88 3.73
CA TYR A 83 3.74 7.64 3.21
C TYR A 83 3.70 9.05 3.80
N LEU A 84 3.95 9.19 5.11
CA LEU A 84 4.11 10.51 5.70
C LEU A 84 5.31 11.27 5.10
N GLY A 85 6.44 10.61 4.90
CA GLY A 85 7.61 11.19 4.21
C GLY A 85 7.25 11.77 2.84
N LEU A 86 6.51 10.99 2.04
CA LEU A 86 5.99 11.44 0.75
C LEU A 86 5.09 12.68 0.91
N VAL A 87 4.12 12.64 1.84
CA VAL A 87 3.17 13.75 2.06
C VAL A 87 3.90 15.04 2.48
N GLY A 88 4.86 14.92 3.38
CA GLY A 88 5.68 16.05 3.81
C GLY A 88 6.43 16.67 2.64
N CYS A 89 7.14 15.85 1.86
CA CYS A 89 7.96 16.36 0.76
C CYS A 89 7.16 16.88 -0.43
N VAL A 90 6.01 16.30 -0.79
CA VAL A 90 5.15 16.91 -1.83
C VAL A 90 4.59 18.26 -1.37
N SER A 91 4.27 18.38 -0.08
CA SER A 91 3.76 19.62 0.50
C SER A 91 4.85 20.70 0.54
N ALA A 92 6.09 20.32 0.88
CA ALA A 92 7.26 21.19 0.86
C ALA A 92 7.63 21.63 -0.57
N ALA A 93 7.48 20.75 -1.57
CA ALA A 93 7.72 21.04 -2.97
C ALA A 93 6.78 22.10 -3.55
N ARG A 94 5.56 22.22 -3.01
CA ARG A 94 4.60 23.27 -3.41
C ARG A 94 5.12 24.68 -3.14
N ILE A 95 5.86 24.86 -2.04
CA ILE A 95 6.40 26.16 -1.61
C ILE A 95 7.87 26.37 -1.99
N ALA A 96 8.39 25.55 -2.93
CA ALA A 96 9.72 25.66 -3.51
C ALA A 96 10.88 25.63 -2.49
N THR A 97 10.76 24.82 -1.44
CA THR A 97 11.88 24.50 -0.55
C THR A 97 12.98 23.74 -1.32
N LEU A 98 14.25 23.99 -1.00
CA LEU A 98 15.39 23.33 -1.63
C LEU A 98 15.27 21.79 -1.47
N HIS A 99 15.68 21.02 -2.49
CA HIS A 99 15.70 19.54 -2.50
C HIS A 99 14.36 18.79 -2.33
N SER A 100 13.25 19.51 -2.13
CA SER A 100 11.93 18.91 -1.90
C SER A 100 11.42 18.02 -3.03
N ASP A 101 11.82 18.28 -4.28
CA ASP A 101 11.46 17.45 -5.44
C ASP A 101 12.24 16.13 -5.47
N VAL A 102 13.51 16.15 -5.06
CA VAL A 102 14.36 14.96 -4.91
C VAL A 102 13.82 14.12 -3.76
N CYS A 103 13.51 14.75 -2.61
CA CYS A 103 12.89 14.08 -1.48
C CYS A 103 11.57 13.39 -1.89
N ALA A 104 10.66 14.14 -2.52
CA ALA A 104 9.35 13.63 -2.89
C ALA A 104 9.46 12.43 -3.84
N ARG A 105 10.37 12.50 -4.83
CA ARG A 105 10.63 11.37 -5.75
C ARG A 105 11.20 10.16 -5.01
N GLY A 106 12.12 10.38 -4.08
CA GLY A 106 12.70 9.33 -3.24
C GLY A 106 11.63 8.58 -2.44
N TYR A 107 10.76 9.29 -1.72
CA TYR A 107 9.67 8.66 -0.97
C TYR A 107 8.58 8.07 -1.85
N LEU A 108 8.30 8.64 -3.02
CA LEU A 108 7.33 8.04 -3.95
C LEU A 108 7.77 6.63 -4.37
N ALA A 109 9.05 6.46 -4.71
CA ALA A 109 9.61 5.15 -5.05
C ALA A 109 9.51 4.15 -3.90
N ARG A 110 9.83 4.59 -2.67
CA ARG A 110 9.74 3.76 -1.45
C ARG A 110 8.29 3.35 -1.14
N VAL A 111 7.36 4.30 -1.18
CA VAL A 111 5.92 4.04 -0.97
C VAL A 111 5.39 3.07 -2.02
N ASP A 112 5.75 3.24 -3.29
CA ASP A 112 5.33 2.34 -4.36
C ASP A 112 5.86 0.91 -4.15
N ALA A 113 7.10 0.75 -3.67
CA ALA A 113 7.66 -0.55 -3.35
C ALA A 113 6.93 -1.24 -2.18
N LEU A 114 6.55 -0.48 -1.15
CA LEU A 114 5.88 -1.01 0.05
C LEU A 114 4.39 -1.29 -0.14
N ARG A 115 3.66 -0.42 -0.86
CA ARG A 115 2.20 -0.55 -1.01
C ARG A 115 1.78 -1.63 -2.02
N LYS A 116 2.60 -1.89 -3.04
CA LYS A 116 2.26 -2.81 -4.14
C LYS A 116 2.03 -4.25 -3.64
N PRO A 117 2.92 -4.85 -2.82
CA PRO A 117 2.68 -6.17 -2.22
C PRO A 117 1.43 -6.20 -1.32
N LEU A 118 1.13 -5.07 -0.67
CA LEU A 118 -0.04 -4.91 0.20
C LEU A 118 -1.33 -4.60 -0.58
N LYS A 119 -1.26 -4.48 -1.91
CA LYS A 119 -2.37 -4.13 -2.81
C LYS A 119 -3.08 -2.83 -2.41
N LEU A 120 -2.34 -1.87 -1.87
CA LEU A 120 -2.87 -0.57 -1.47
C LEU A 120 -2.62 0.47 -2.57
N SER A 121 -3.65 1.26 -2.84
CA SER A 121 -3.59 2.41 -3.74
C SER A 121 -3.23 3.68 -2.95
N HIS A 122 -2.80 4.73 -3.65
CA HIS A 122 -2.53 6.01 -2.97
C HIS A 122 -3.82 6.65 -2.45
N GLU A 123 -4.94 6.40 -3.12
CA GLU A 123 -6.29 6.82 -2.71
C GLU A 123 -6.68 6.17 -1.38
N ALA A 124 -6.37 4.88 -1.20
CA ALA A 124 -6.62 4.17 0.05
C ALA A 124 -5.73 4.66 1.20
N LEU A 125 -4.49 5.07 0.91
CA LEU A 125 -3.56 5.61 1.91
C LEU A 125 -3.88 7.05 2.29
N CYS A 126 -4.48 7.82 1.39
CA CYS A 126 -4.70 9.24 1.58
C CYS A 126 -5.37 9.65 2.91
N PRO A 127 -6.46 9.02 3.38
CA PRO A 127 -7.13 9.44 4.61
C PRO A 127 -6.30 9.21 5.88
N THR A 128 -5.18 8.48 5.80
CA THR A 128 -4.32 8.16 6.96
C THR A 128 -3.56 9.38 7.47
N VAL A 129 -3.34 10.39 6.61
CA VAL A 129 -2.74 11.68 6.97
C VAL A 129 -3.78 12.77 6.75
N ALA A 130 -4.05 13.57 7.78
CA ALA A 130 -4.99 14.68 7.70
C ALA A 130 -4.63 15.67 6.56
N GLY A 131 -5.65 16.37 6.04
CA GLY A 131 -5.50 17.35 4.95
C GLY A 131 -6.29 16.98 3.69
N ASP A 132 -6.14 17.79 2.65
CA ASP A 132 -6.91 17.64 1.41
C ASP A 132 -6.38 16.50 0.54
N CYS A 133 -7.19 15.44 0.43
CA CYS A 133 -6.81 14.26 -0.33
C CYS A 133 -6.73 14.48 -1.83
N ARG A 134 -7.60 15.34 -2.39
CA ARG A 134 -7.64 15.60 -3.82
C ARG A 134 -6.34 16.26 -4.29
N SER A 135 -5.91 17.30 -3.60
CA SER A 135 -4.68 18.04 -3.87
C SER A 135 -3.45 17.14 -3.71
N ARG A 136 -3.39 16.34 -2.64
CA ARG A 136 -2.29 15.40 -2.42
C ARG A 136 -2.16 14.39 -3.56
N LEU A 137 -3.27 13.77 -3.97
CA LEU A 137 -3.26 12.81 -5.08
C LEU A 137 -2.85 13.48 -6.40
N ALA A 138 -3.32 14.70 -6.66
CA ALA A 138 -2.91 15.47 -7.83
C ALA A 138 -1.40 15.79 -7.83
N GLN A 139 -0.84 16.13 -6.67
CA GLN A 139 0.61 16.38 -6.52
C GLN A 139 1.43 15.11 -6.73
N ILE A 140 1.01 13.98 -6.16
CA ILE A 140 1.64 12.67 -6.38
C ILE A 140 1.62 12.30 -7.87
N GLU A 141 0.51 12.56 -8.55
CA GLU A 141 0.38 12.29 -9.98
C GLU A 141 1.23 13.23 -10.84
N ALA A 142 1.30 14.52 -10.50
CA ALA A 142 2.19 15.47 -11.16
C ALA A 142 3.66 15.04 -11.01
N LEU A 143 4.04 14.60 -9.81
CA LEU A 143 5.36 14.08 -9.50
C LEU A 143 5.72 12.86 -10.37
N ARG A 144 4.79 11.91 -10.55
CA ARG A 144 4.97 10.75 -11.45
C ARG A 144 5.21 11.15 -12.89
N LYS A 145 4.50 12.18 -13.36
CA LYS A 145 4.62 12.69 -14.73
C LYS A 145 5.87 13.56 -14.93
N GLY A 146 6.67 13.78 -13.89
CA GLY A 146 7.77 14.76 -13.94
C GLY A 146 7.30 16.19 -14.19
N SER A 147 6.02 16.48 -13.92
CA SER A 147 5.38 17.76 -14.17
C SER A 147 5.35 18.58 -12.87
N LYS A 148 5.55 19.90 -12.94
CA LYS A 148 5.32 20.76 -11.76
C LYS A 148 3.81 20.75 -11.41
N PRO A 149 3.42 20.55 -10.14
CA PRO A 149 2.02 20.65 -9.74
C PRO A 149 1.47 22.05 -10.08
N LYS A 150 0.27 22.12 -10.67
CA LYS A 150 -0.41 23.39 -10.94
C LYS A 150 -0.92 23.97 -9.61
N PRO A 151 -0.63 25.25 -9.28
CA PRO A 151 -0.91 25.84 -7.97
C PRO A 151 -2.39 25.91 -7.59
#